data_AF-A0A8H2ZGR6-F1
#
_entry.id   AF-A0A8H2ZGR6-F1
#
_cell.length_a   1.000
_cell.length_b   1.000
_cell.length_c   1.000
_cell.angle_alpha   90.00
_cell.angle_beta   90.00
_cell.angle_gamma   90.00
#
_symmetry.space_group_name_H-M   'P 1'
#
loop_
_entity.id
_entity.type
_entity.pdbx_description
1 polymer ?
#
loop_
_entity_poly.entity_id
_entity_poly.type
_entity_poly.pdbx_seq_one_letter_code
_entity_poly.pdbx_strand_id
1 'polypeptide(L)'
;MLFKQWNELSIPRHELDYPILTSKEESLQSLPLPTVTLPTELDLKDYDIVYITTKVMNPLFPKKFLNIKEIGSIRMALSFEESGLSEGSYSWNFNENFPNEFDPATNEKNEENQKSFSFEFPLFYIPNNNSLLISIDENFLKLSPIFDNILAKKLASLLSDCKKTFVIGASDRIMNSKAITASVCDLNPPEFVSGFIGSLISNAAVRSVSNFSSIIVPSEGPTGFEKISLETMNVLVHALMNQWNSGIDTQKYYEECNKYWRFDGSAMSTQSGLYI
;
A
#
# COMPACT_ATOMS: atom_id res chain seq x y z
N MET A 1 2.02 -59.48 -36.92
CA MET A 1 1.63 -58.07 -36.81
C MET A 1 0.73 -57.93 -35.58
N LEU A 2 1.30 -57.46 -34.47
CA LEU A 2 0.54 -57.14 -33.26
C LEU A 2 -0.14 -55.78 -33.50
N PHE A 3 -1.45 -55.82 -33.74
CA PHE A 3 -2.30 -54.63 -33.76
C PHE A 3 -2.26 -53.98 -32.38
N LYS A 4 -1.76 -52.74 -32.29
CA LYS A 4 -1.95 -51.90 -31.10
C LYS A 4 -3.45 -51.67 -30.94
N GLN A 5 -4.03 -52.15 -29.86
CA GLN A 5 -5.36 -51.74 -29.42
C GLN A 5 -5.34 -50.21 -29.26
N TRP A 6 -6.12 -49.51 -30.07
CA TRP A 6 -6.45 -48.11 -29.81
C TRP A 6 -7.25 -48.09 -28.52
N ASN A 7 -6.67 -47.54 -27.46
CA ASN A 7 -7.36 -47.30 -26.20
C ASN A 7 -8.63 -46.49 -26.48
N GLU A 8 -9.79 -47.10 -26.23
CA GLU A 8 -11.11 -46.46 -26.17
C GLU A 8 -11.25 -45.59 -24.92
N LEU A 9 -10.31 -44.68 -24.71
CA LEU A 9 -10.43 -43.66 -23.67
C LEU A 9 -10.70 -42.35 -24.38
N SER A 10 -11.93 -41.85 -24.24
CA SER A 10 -12.42 -40.56 -24.79
C SER A 10 -11.78 -39.34 -24.12
N ILE A 11 -10.77 -39.56 -23.28
CA ILE A 11 -10.13 -38.58 -22.44
C ILE A 11 -8.67 -38.48 -22.90
N PRO A 12 -8.13 -37.26 -23.09
CA PRO A 12 -6.76 -37.10 -23.55
C PRO A 12 -5.76 -37.77 -22.59
N ARG A 13 -4.73 -38.43 -23.14
CA ARG A 13 -3.70 -39.14 -22.35
C ARG A 13 -3.01 -38.26 -21.30
N HIS A 14 -2.93 -36.96 -21.51
CA HIS A 14 -2.33 -36.02 -20.55
C HIS A 14 -3.13 -35.86 -19.25
N GLU A 15 -4.41 -36.26 -19.20
CA GLU A 15 -5.19 -36.31 -17.96
C GLU A 15 -5.00 -37.64 -17.19
N LEU A 16 -4.57 -38.72 -17.87
CA LEU A 16 -4.36 -40.04 -17.26
C LEU A 16 -2.95 -40.20 -16.71
N ASP A 17 -1.97 -39.55 -17.35
CA ASP A 17 -0.56 -39.56 -16.95
C ASP A 17 -0.21 -38.40 -16.00
N TYR A 18 -1.18 -37.55 -15.63
CA TYR A 18 -0.96 -36.52 -14.61
C TYR A 18 -0.94 -37.21 -13.24
N PRO A 19 0.20 -37.27 -12.52
CA PRO A 19 0.11 -37.50 -11.09
C PRO A 19 -0.82 -36.42 -10.57
N ILE A 20 -1.78 -36.75 -9.70
CA ILE A 20 -2.57 -35.75 -8.99
C ILE A 20 -1.61 -35.03 -8.05
N LEU A 21 -0.77 -34.17 -8.63
CA LEU A 21 -0.02 -33.11 -8.03
C LEU A 21 -1.08 -32.07 -7.71
N THR A 22 -1.64 -32.17 -6.52
CA THR A 22 -2.16 -30.97 -5.89
C THR A 22 -0.99 -30.03 -5.61
N SER A 23 -0.67 -29.21 -6.60
CA SER A 23 -0.31 -27.82 -6.36
C SER A 23 -1.28 -27.00 -7.19
N LYS A 24 -2.22 -26.33 -6.50
CA LYS A 24 -3.18 -25.40 -7.11
C LYS A 24 -2.49 -24.12 -7.61
N GLU A 25 -1.28 -24.20 -8.14
CA GLU A 25 -0.55 -23.06 -8.68
C GLU A 25 -1.14 -22.63 -10.03
N GLU A 26 -1.75 -23.55 -10.78
CA GLU A 26 -2.43 -23.28 -12.05
C GLU A 26 -3.97 -23.35 -11.98
N SER A 27 -4.54 -23.60 -10.79
CA SER A 27 -6.01 -23.66 -10.66
C SER A 27 -6.58 -22.24 -10.59
N LEU A 28 -7.54 -21.91 -11.47
CA LEU A 28 -8.33 -20.66 -11.44
C LEU A 28 -9.31 -20.61 -10.23
N GLN A 29 -8.88 -21.06 -9.06
CA GLN A 29 -9.68 -21.01 -7.84
C GLN A 29 -9.51 -19.65 -7.17
N SER A 30 -10.62 -19.11 -6.67
CA SER A 30 -10.60 -17.84 -5.95
C SER A 30 -9.73 -17.94 -4.69
N LEU A 31 -8.66 -17.15 -4.64
CA LEU A 31 -7.84 -16.99 -3.44
C LEU A 31 -8.56 -16.09 -2.42
N PRO A 32 -8.29 -16.26 -1.11
CA PRO A 32 -8.82 -15.38 -0.09
C PRO A 32 -8.29 -13.95 -0.28
N LEU A 33 -9.13 -12.96 0.04
CA LEU A 33 -8.75 -11.55 0.03
C LEU A 33 -8.24 -11.14 1.44
N PRO A 34 -7.27 -10.21 1.53
CA PRO A 34 -6.89 -9.60 2.79
C PRO A 34 -8.10 -9.06 3.57
N THR A 35 -8.05 -9.24 4.88
CA THR A 35 -9.00 -8.63 5.81
C THR A 35 -8.39 -7.36 6.38
N VAL A 36 -9.21 -6.33 6.57
CA VAL A 36 -8.79 -5.04 7.16
C VAL A 36 -9.61 -4.80 8.42
N THR A 37 -8.94 -4.69 9.55
CA THR A 37 -9.54 -4.36 10.84
C THR A 37 -9.08 -2.97 11.28
N LEU A 38 -10.06 -2.16 11.70
CA LEU A 38 -9.88 -0.82 12.24
C LEU A 38 -10.20 -0.86 13.74
N PRO A 39 -9.65 0.07 14.55
CA PRO A 39 -10.02 0.17 15.96
C PRO A 39 -11.52 0.41 16.10
N THR A 40 -12.19 -0.34 16.99
CA THR A 40 -13.65 -0.28 17.17
C THR A 40 -14.16 1.07 17.68
N GLU A 41 -13.30 1.83 18.34
CA GLU A 41 -13.61 3.15 18.92
C GLU A 41 -13.33 4.31 17.95
N LEU A 42 -12.84 4.04 16.74
CA LEU A 42 -12.51 5.07 15.77
C LEU A 42 -13.76 5.54 15.01
N ASP A 43 -14.35 6.65 15.44
CA ASP A 43 -15.31 7.40 14.63
C ASP A 43 -14.61 8.57 13.92
N LEU A 44 -14.69 8.62 12.58
CA LEU A 44 -14.08 9.69 11.81
C LEU A 44 -14.83 11.03 11.96
N LYS A 45 -16.06 11.02 12.50
CA LYS A 45 -16.88 12.22 12.76
C LYS A 45 -16.31 13.11 13.86
N ASP A 46 -15.54 12.52 14.78
CA ASP A 46 -14.98 13.21 15.94
C ASP A 46 -13.86 14.19 15.54
N TYR A 47 -13.26 14.00 14.36
CA TYR A 47 -12.15 14.79 13.85
C TYR A 47 -12.63 15.87 12.88
N ASP A 48 -11.96 17.03 12.92
CA ASP A 48 -12.27 18.14 12.01
C ASP A 48 -11.69 17.91 10.62
N ILE A 49 -10.49 17.32 10.55
CA ILE A 49 -9.82 16.97 9.30
C ILE A 49 -9.18 15.59 9.43
N VAL A 50 -9.34 14.76 8.40
CA VAL A 50 -8.62 13.50 8.25
C VAL A 50 -7.58 13.65 7.14
N TYR A 51 -6.31 13.58 7.51
CA TYR A 51 -5.18 13.52 6.59
C TYR A 51 -4.90 12.06 6.25
N ILE A 52 -4.89 11.74 4.95
CA ILE A 52 -4.50 10.41 4.47
C ILE A 52 -3.32 10.55 3.53
N THR A 53 -2.27 9.79 3.80
CA THR A 53 -1.02 9.87 3.06
C THR A 53 -0.25 8.56 3.13
N THR A 54 0.88 8.50 2.43
CA THR A 54 1.88 7.43 2.52
C THR A 54 3.05 7.88 3.40
N LYS A 55 3.88 6.91 3.84
CA LYS A 55 5.04 7.19 4.71
C LYS A 55 6.06 8.16 4.12
N VAL A 56 6.15 8.25 2.80
CA VAL A 56 7.02 9.21 2.08
C VAL A 56 6.74 10.65 2.52
N MET A 57 5.51 10.96 2.91
CA MET A 57 5.08 12.30 3.30
C MET A 57 5.18 12.55 4.82
N ASN A 58 5.69 11.59 5.60
CA ASN A 58 5.88 11.77 7.05
C ASN A 58 6.66 13.04 7.43
N PRO A 59 7.65 13.52 6.64
CA PRO A 59 8.34 14.77 6.96
C PRO A 59 7.44 16.01 7.06
N LEU A 60 6.25 15.99 6.44
CA LEU A 60 5.26 17.06 6.56
C LEU A 60 4.57 17.13 7.93
N PHE A 61 4.73 16.08 8.75
CA PHE A 61 4.08 15.93 10.05
C PHE A 61 5.13 15.73 11.16
N PRO A 62 5.94 16.76 11.49
CA PRO A 62 6.99 16.66 12.50
C PRO A 62 6.40 16.34 13.88
N LYS A 63 6.50 15.07 14.30
CA LYS A 63 5.81 14.50 15.47
C LYS A 63 5.96 15.31 16.75
N LYS A 64 7.19 15.76 17.04
CA LYS A 64 7.50 16.53 18.26
C LYS A 64 6.92 17.94 18.22
N PHE A 65 6.98 18.59 17.06
CA PHE A 65 6.49 19.96 16.90
C PHE A 65 4.97 20.02 16.94
N LEU A 66 4.29 19.08 16.27
CA LEU A 66 2.82 19.00 16.23
C LEU A 66 2.20 18.25 17.44
N ASN A 67 3.02 17.77 18.38
CA ASN A 67 2.60 16.96 19.53
C ASN A 67 1.70 15.77 19.13
N ILE A 68 2.11 15.06 18.09
CA ILE A 68 1.34 13.95 17.51
C ILE A 68 1.32 12.77 18.47
N LYS A 69 0.14 12.22 18.73
CA LYS A 69 -0.07 11.07 19.61
C LYS A 69 -0.59 9.87 18.82
N GLU A 70 -0.10 8.68 19.12
CA GLU A 70 -0.67 7.46 18.57
C GLU A 70 -1.94 7.10 19.32
N ILE A 71 -3.01 6.76 18.60
CA ILE A 71 -4.34 6.47 19.17
C ILE A 71 -4.85 5.06 18.83
N GLY A 72 -4.16 4.33 17.97
CA GLY A 72 -4.54 2.99 17.54
C GLY A 72 -3.80 2.58 16.29
N SER A 73 -4.23 1.49 15.66
CA SER A 73 -3.61 0.96 14.45
C SER A 73 -4.63 0.30 13.52
N ILE A 74 -4.36 0.38 12.21
CA ILE A 74 -5.05 -0.40 11.18
C ILE A 74 -4.29 -1.71 11.04
N ARG A 75 -4.99 -2.83 11.10
CA ARG A 75 -4.39 -4.15 10.87
C ARG A 75 -4.92 -4.77 9.60
N MET A 76 -4.03 -5.34 8.82
CA MET A 76 -4.38 -6.14 7.64
C MET A 76 -3.84 -7.54 7.83
N ALA A 77 -4.65 -8.55 7.51
CA ALA A 77 -4.23 -9.94 7.62
C ALA A 77 -4.70 -10.75 6.41
N LEU A 78 -3.82 -11.60 5.89
CA LEU A 78 -4.14 -12.59 4.88
C LEU A 78 -3.66 -13.95 5.36
N SER A 79 -4.59 -14.88 5.56
CA SER A 79 -4.33 -16.25 5.97
C SER A 79 -4.71 -17.20 4.85
N PHE A 80 -3.82 -18.13 4.53
CA PHE A 80 -4.11 -19.22 3.60
C PHE A 80 -4.24 -20.51 4.40
N GLU A 81 -5.36 -21.21 4.23
CA GLU A 81 -5.45 -22.61 4.65
C GLU A 81 -4.85 -23.44 3.52
N GLU A 82 -3.66 -24.01 3.74
CA GLU A 82 -3.20 -25.12 2.91
C GLU A 82 -4.10 -26.31 3.24
N SER A 83 -5.18 -26.48 2.48
CA SER A 83 -6.05 -27.65 2.60
C SER A 83 -5.19 -28.91 2.47
N GLY A 84 -5.02 -29.61 3.59
CA GLY A 84 -4.03 -30.66 3.76
C GLY A 84 -4.15 -31.79 2.74
N LEU A 85 -3.00 -32.24 2.25
CA LEU A 85 -2.88 -33.58 1.68
C LEU A 85 -2.03 -34.42 2.62
N SER A 86 -2.62 -35.53 3.03
CA SER A 86 -1.96 -36.68 3.63
C SER A 86 -0.72 -37.05 2.82
N GLU A 87 0.40 -37.26 3.53
CA GLU A 87 1.68 -37.73 3.03
C GLU A 87 1.53 -38.92 2.06
N GLY A 88 1.49 -38.64 0.77
CA GLY A 88 1.87 -39.61 -0.26
C GLY A 88 3.38 -39.50 -0.41
N SER A 89 4.12 -40.49 0.11
CA SER A 89 5.56 -40.58 -0.09
C SER A 89 5.84 -40.84 -1.58
N TYR A 90 6.28 -39.80 -2.28
CA TYR A 90 6.80 -39.93 -3.64
C TYR A 90 8.25 -39.43 -3.66
N SER A 91 9.20 -40.35 -3.85
CA SER A 91 10.58 -40.02 -4.15
C SER A 91 10.74 -39.83 -5.66
N TRP A 92 11.11 -38.62 -6.08
CA TRP A 92 11.59 -38.35 -7.43
C TRP A 92 13.11 -38.29 -7.42
N ASN A 93 13.75 -39.09 -8.27
CA ASN A 93 15.20 -39.09 -8.45
C ASN A 93 15.58 -38.07 -9.53
N PHE A 94 15.83 -36.83 -9.12
CA PHE A 94 16.29 -35.76 -10.00
C PHE A 94 17.81 -35.86 -10.20
N ASN A 95 18.21 -36.66 -11.18
CA ASN A 95 19.58 -36.65 -11.69
C ASN A 95 19.70 -35.80 -12.97
N GLU A 96 18.90 -34.73 -13.08
CA GLU A 96 19.03 -33.71 -14.11
C GLU A 96 19.35 -32.36 -13.46
N ASN A 97 20.59 -31.93 -13.67
CA ASN A 97 21.14 -30.67 -13.20
C ASN A 97 20.40 -29.47 -13.83
N PHE A 98 19.57 -28.79 -13.05
CA PHE A 98 19.31 -27.37 -13.25
C PHE A 98 20.07 -26.57 -12.18
N PRO A 99 20.89 -25.57 -12.57
CA PRO A 99 21.62 -24.76 -11.61
C PRO A 99 20.69 -23.68 -11.04
N ASN A 100 20.62 -23.65 -9.71
CA ASN A 100 20.02 -22.60 -8.86
C ASN A 100 18.49 -22.62 -8.69
N GLU A 101 17.97 -23.62 -7.99
CA GLU A 101 16.79 -23.40 -7.15
C GLU A 101 17.20 -23.56 -5.69
N PHE A 102 16.91 -22.52 -4.91
CA PHE A 102 17.07 -22.49 -3.47
C PHE A 102 16.08 -23.50 -2.87
N ASP A 103 16.59 -24.60 -2.32
CA ASP A 103 15.80 -25.66 -1.69
C ASP A 103 15.27 -25.19 -0.32
N PRO A 104 13.98 -24.84 -0.16
CA PRO A 104 13.44 -24.40 1.11
C PRO A 104 13.20 -25.57 2.08
N ALA A 105 13.39 -26.82 1.63
CA ALA A 105 13.02 -28.00 2.41
C ALA A 105 14.04 -28.37 3.50
N THR A 106 15.14 -27.63 3.65
CA THR A 106 16.20 -28.04 4.58
C THR A 106 16.09 -27.52 6.00
N ASN A 107 15.16 -26.62 6.40
CA ASN A 107 15.20 -26.12 7.78
C ASN A 107 13.91 -25.78 8.54
N GLU A 108 12.69 -26.10 8.07
CA GLU A 108 11.49 -25.86 8.88
C GLU A 108 10.52 -27.04 8.87
N LYS A 109 10.98 -28.17 9.45
CA LYS A 109 10.05 -29.17 9.97
C LYS A 109 9.64 -28.70 11.37
N ASN A 110 8.37 -28.29 11.51
CA ASN A 110 7.57 -28.17 12.74
C ASN A 110 7.01 -26.78 13.09
N GLU A 111 6.45 -26.02 12.13
CA GLU A 111 5.39 -25.05 12.43
C GLU A 111 4.24 -25.23 11.43
N GLU A 112 3.02 -25.16 11.91
CA GLU A 112 1.77 -25.60 11.27
C GLU A 112 1.50 -24.90 9.92
N ASN A 113 0.93 -25.63 8.96
CA ASN A 113 0.67 -25.27 7.55
C ASN A 113 -0.33 -24.11 7.35
N GLN A 114 -0.06 -22.94 7.90
CA GLN A 114 -0.84 -21.72 7.68
C GLN A 114 0.10 -20.54 7.44
N LYS A 115 0.40 -20.25 6.16
CA LYS A 115 1.10 -19.00 5.80
C LYS A 115 0.16 -17.83 6.10
N SER A 116 0.57 -16.96 7.01
CA SER A 116 -0.15 -15.74 7.35
C SER A 116 0.73 -14.52 7.16
N PHE A 117 0.16 -13.48 6.52
CA PHE A 117 0.78 -12.17 6.38
C PHE A 117 -0.03 -11.19 7.22
N SER A 118 0.62 -10.48 8.14
CA SER A 118 -0.02 -9.40 8.90
C SER A 118 0.79 -8.11 8.81
N PHE A 119 0.07 -7.01 8.60
CA PHE A 119 0.62 -5.66 8.51
C PHE A 119 -0.14 -4.76 9.46
N GLU A 120 0.57 -3.89 10.16
CA GLU A 120 -0.01 -2.95 11.12
C GLU A 120 0.49 -1.53 10.84
N PHE A 121 -0.45 -0.59 10.72
CA PHE A 121 -0.15 0.81 10.46
C PHE A 121 -0.72 1.69 11.58
N PRO A 122 0.10 2.49 12.27
CA PRO A 122 -0.37 3.32 13.38
C PRO A 122 -1.24 4.49 12.88
N LEU A 123 -2.23 4.83 13.69
CA LEU A 123 -3.10 5.98 13.54
C LEU A 123 -2.65 7.08 14.51
N PHE A 124 -2.60 8.31 14.01
CA PHE A 124 -2.04 9.42 14.75
C PHE A 124 -3.07 10.54 14.92
N TYR A 125 -3.18 11.06 16.13
CA TYR A 125 -3.96 12.25 16.47
C TYR A 125 -3.07 13.49 16.52
N ILE A 126 -3.51 14.57 15.88
CA ILE A 126 -2.89 15.88 15.87
C ILE A 126 -3.77 16.84 16.70
N PRO A 127 -3.36 17.19 17.94
CA PRO A 127 -4.23 17.96 18.84
C PRO A 127 -4.54 19.38 18.37
N ASN A 128 -3.61 20.03 17.66
CA ASN A 128 -3.71 21.46 17.35
C ASN A 128 -4.91 21.83 16.45
N ASN A 129 -5.33 20.91 15.59
CA ASN A 129 -6.45 21.08 14.68
C ASN A 129 -7.45 19.91 14.76
N ASN A 130 -7.47 19.22 15.91
CA ASN A 130 -8.34 18.06 16.15
C ASN A 130 -8.41 17.11 14.95
N SER A 131 -7.25 16.68 14.46
CA SER A 131 -7.14 15.97 13.18
C SER A 131 -6.59 14.56 13.35
N LEU A 132 -7.04 13.68 12.47
CA LEU A 132 -6.52 12.32 12.34
C LEU A 132 -5.51 12.27 11.19
N LEU A 133 -4.39 11.58 11.39
CA LEU A 133 -3.38 11.29 10.38
C LEU A 133 -3.30 9.77 10.19
N ILE A 134 -3.56 9.35 8.96
CA ILE A 134 -3.41 7.98 8.48
C ILE A 134 -2.25 7.96 7.50
N SER A 135 -1.12 7.37 7.89
CA SER A 135 0.08 7.26 7.06
C SER A 135 0.38 5.80 6.75
N ILE A 136 0.13 5.39 5.51
CA ILE A 136 0.28 4.00 5.06
C ILE A 136 1.71 3.71 4.63
N ASP A 137 2.26 2.58 5.08
CA ASP A 137 3.57 2.10 4.67
C ASP A 137 3.46 1.24 3.42
N GLU A 138 3.54 1.88 2.26
CA GLU A 138 3.69 1.15 1.02
C GLU A 138 5.13 0.65 0.88
N ASN A 139 5.29 -0.57 0.36
CA ASN A 139 6.60 -1.12 0.08
C ASN A 139 6.50 -2.09 -1.09
N PHE A 140 6.98 -1.67 -2.26
CA PHE A 140 6.93 -2.46 -3.49
C PHE A 140 7.51 -3.88 -3.34
N LEU A 141 8.48 -4.08 -2.45
CA LEU A 141 9.15 -5.37 -2.25
C LEU A 141 8.42 -6.31 -1.28
N LYS A 142 7.60 -5.77 -0.38
CA LYS A 142 7.04 -6.52 0.76
C LYS A 142 5.51 -6.55 0.77
N LEU A 143 4.87 -5.52 0.23
CA LEU A 143 3.43 -5.35 0.29
C LEU A 143 2.85 -5.47 -1.13
N SER A 144 1.98 -6.46 -1.31
CA SER A 144 1.26 -6.61 -2.58
C SER A 144 0.19 -5.51 -2.72
N PRO A 145 -0.01 -4.93 -3.93
CA PRO A 145 -1.02 -3.89 -4.16
C PRO A 145 -2.46 -4.29 -3.80
N ILE A 146 -2.75 -5.59 -3.65
CA ILE A 146 -4.07 -6.04 -3.21
C ILE A 146 -4.42 -5.56 -1.80
N PHE A 147 -3.43 -5.45 -0.91
CA PHE A 147 -3.62 -4.89 0.43
C PHE A 147 -4.04 -3.43 0.35
N ASP A 148 -3.34 -2.64 -0.47
CA ASP A 148 -3.63 -1.21 -0.69
C ASP A 148 -5.03 -1.02 -1.27
N ASN A 149 -5.42 -1.87 -2.23
CA ASN A 149 -6.74 -1.80 -2.86
C ASN A 149 -7.87 -2.06 -1.87
N ILE A 150 -7.73 -3.09 -1.01
CA ILE A 150 -8.75 -3.43 -0.02
C ILE A 150 -8.79 -2.38 1.10
N LEU A 151 -7.63 -1.93 1.54
CA LEU A 151 -7.51 -0.86 2.53
C LEU A 151 -8.15 0.44 2.03
N ALA A 152 -7.82 0.86 0.81
CA ALA A 152 -8.40 2.03 0.17
C ALA A 152 -9.92 1.93 0.06
N LYS A 153 -10.44 0.76 -0.36
CA LYS A 153 -11.88 0.51 -0.44
C LYS A 153 -12.57 0.62 0.92
N LYS A 154 -11.93 0.11 1.99
CA LYS A 154 -12.45 0.18 3.36
C LYS A 154 -12.41 1.60 3.89
N LEU A 155 -11.29 2.32 3.74
CA LEU A 155 -11.17 3.71 4.18
C LEU A 155 -12.13 4.63 3.44
N ALA A 156 -12.23 4.52 2.11
CA ALA A 156 -13.17 5.30 1.31
C ALA A 156 -14.63 5.12 1.74
N SER A 157 -15.00 3.97 2.31
CA SER A 157 -16.35 3.75 2.84
C SER A 157 -16.66 4.56 4.10
N LEU A 158 -15.63 4.97 4.85
CA LEU A 158 -15.75 5.77 6.07
C LEU A 158 -15.64 7.27 5.80
N LEU A 159 -15.05 7.66 4.66
CA LEU A 159 -14.81 9.08 4.34
C LEU A 159 -16.09 9.91 4.17
N SER A 160 -17.19 9.29 3.76
CA SER A 160 -18.49 9.97 3.62
C SER A 160 -18.98 10.60 4.92
N ASP A 161 -18.53 10.07 6.05
CA ASP A 161 -18.91 10.52 7.39
C ASP A 161 -17.96 11.60 7.96
N CYS A 162 -16.82 11.86 7.32
CA CYS A 162 -15.86 12.86 7.77
C CYS A 162 -16.40 14.29 7.59
N LYS A 163 -15.87 15.26 8.34
CA LYS A 163 -16.13 16.68 8.04
C LYS A 163 -15.31 17.15 6.83
N LYS A 164 -14.02 16.80 6.79
CA LYS A 164 -13.09 17.12 5.71
C LYS A 164 -12.03 16.03 5.60
N THR A 165 -11.70 15.64 4.38
CA THR A 165 -10.59 14.73 4.09
C THR A 165 -9.59 15.41 3.17
N PHE A 166 -8.32 15.35 3.56
CA PHE A 166 -7.20 15.88 2.78
C PHE A 166 -6.20 14.77 2.47
N VAL A 167 -6.03 14.46 1.19
CA VAL A 167 -5.18 13.36 0.74
C VAL A 167 -3.93 13.89 0.09
N ILE A 168 -2.79 13.36 0.52
CA ILE A 168 -1.47 13.77 0.05
C ILE A 168 -0.82 12.53 -0.56
N GLY A 169 -0.35 12.65 -1.79
CA GLY A 169 0.28 11.55 -2.48
C GLY A 169 1.33 12.02 -3.47
N ALA A 170 2.06 11.05 -4.01
CA ALA A 170 3.01 11.28 -5.07
C ALA A 170 2.70 10.37 -6.27
N SER A 171 3.18 10.74 -7.46
CA SER A 171 3.08 9.90 -8.64
C SER A 171 4.21 10.19 -9.63
N ASP A 172 4.73 9.12 -10.23
CA ASP A 172 5.69 9.13 -11.34
C ASP A 172 5.04 9.39 -12.71
N ARG A 173 3.72 9.58 -12.75
CA ARG A 173 2.93 9.74 -13.96
C ARG A 173 2.31 11.13 -14.11
N ILE A 174 2.74 12.08 -13.29
CA ILE A 174 2.32 13.48 -13.38
C ILE A 174 3.55 14.38 -13.54
N MET A 175 3.42 15.47 -14.29
CA MET A 175 4.54 16.40 -14.50
C MET A 175 4.61 17.48 -13.41
N ASN A 176 3.45 17.98 -12.99
CA ASN A 176 3.31 19.09 -12.04
C ASN A 176 2.31 18.70 -10.95
N SER A 177 2.37 19.38 -9.81
CA SER A 177 1.42 19.18 -8.71
C SER A 177 -0.04 19.31 -9.18
N LYS A 178 -0.88 18.36 -8.79
CA LYS A 178 -2.29 18.26 -9.19
C LYS A 178 -3.19 18.36 -7.99
N ALA A 179 -4.29 19.12 -8.12
CA ALA A 179 -5.38 19.05 -7.18
C ALA A 179 -6.48 18.13 -7.73
N ILE A 180 -6.99 17.24 -6.89
CA ILE A 180 -8.14 16.40 -7.23
C ILE A 180 -9.15 16.55 -6.10
N THR A 181 -10.37 16.90 -6.46
CA THR A 181 -11.52 17.00 -5.54
C THR A 181 -12.69 16.22 -6.12
N ALA A 182 -13.82 16.19 -5.42
CA ALA A 182 -15.02 15.55 -5.93
C ALA A 182 -15.54 16.17 -7.25
N SER A 183 -15.26 17.44 -7.50
CA SER A 183 -15.79 18.20 -8.65
C SER A 183 -14.72 18.63 -9.67
N VAL A 184 -13.45 18.59 -9.30
CA VAL A 184 -12.33 19.08 -10.11
C VAL A 184 -11.24 18.01 -10.20
N CYS A 185 -10.75 17.74 -11.40
CA CYS A 185 -9.63 16.83 -11.65
C CYS A 185 -8.64 17.53 -12.59
N ASP A 186 -7.47 17.89 -12.06
CA ASP A 186 -6.43 18.60 -12.81
C ASP A 186 -5.50 17.66 -13.63
N LEU A 187 -5.77 16.35 -13.63
CA LEU A 187 -5.01 15.37 -14.40
C LEU A 187 -5.28 15.56 -15.90
N ASN A 188 -4.23 15.73 -16.69
CA ASN A 188 -4.32 15.83 -18.14
C ASN A 188 -3.83 14.51 -18.76
N PRO A 189 -4.61 13.84 -19.61
CA PRO A 189 -4.13 12.63 -20.28
C PRO A 189 -2.79 12.86 -20.99
N PRO A 190 -1.80 11.95 -20.86
CA PRO A 190 -1.89 10.60 -20.29
C PRO A 190 -1.55 10.49 -18.80
N GLU A 191 -1.63 11.57 -18.02
CA GLU A 191 -1.35 11.56 -16.58
C GLU A 191 -2.37 10.73 -15.79
N PHE A 192 -1.90 9.98 -14.78
CA PHE A 192 -2.75 9.21 -13.87
C PHE A 192 -2.09 9.04 -12.51
N VAL A 193 -2.82 8.47 -11.54
CA VAL A 193 -2.32 8.18 -10.19
C VAL A 193 -2.60 6.71 -9.88
N SER A 194 -1.60 6.01 -9.35
CA SER A 194 -1.66 4.58 -8.98
C SER A 194 -1.34 4.37 -7.49
N GLY A 195 -1.20 3.11 -7.08
CA GLY A 195 -0.91 2.76 -5.68
C GLY A 195 -2.10 2.99 -4.75
N PHE A 196 -1.83 3.04 -3.45
CA PHE A 196 -2.82 3.25 -2.41
C PHE A 196 -3.62 4.54 -2.63
N ILE A 197 -2.95 5.65 -2.94
CA ILE A 197 -3.60 6.95 -3.13
C ILE A 197 -4.51 6.94 -4.38
N GLY A 198 -4.04 6.37 -5.50
CA GLY A 198 -4.86 6.22 -6.70
C GLY A 198 -6.12 5.38 -6.44
N SER A 199 -5.95 4.26 -5.73
CA SER A 199 -7.06 3.39 -5.34
C SER A 199 -8.02 4.09 -4.38
N LEU A 200 -7.53 4.90 -3.44
CA LEU A 200 -8.36 5.67 -2.50
C LEU A 200 -9.20 6.72 -3.23
N ILE A 201 -8.57 7.49 -4.13
CA ILE A 201 -9.24 8.52 -4.94
C ILE A 201 -10.30 7.87 -5.83
N SER A 202 -9.97 6.78 -6.51
CA SER A 202 -10.92 6.05 -7.36
C SER A 202 -12.14 5.57 -6.57
N ASN A 203 -11.93 4.94 -5.40
CA ASN A 203 -13.04 4.50 -4.55
C ASN A 203 -13.85 5.66 -3.98
N ALA A 204 -13.21 6.79 -3.64
CA ALA A 204 -13.91 8.00 -3.17
C ALA A 204 -14.77 8.62 -4.28
N ALA A 205 -14.25 8.67 -5.51
CA ALA A 205 -14.97 9.17 -6.69
C ALA A 205 -16.19 8.30 -7.01
N VAL A 206 -16.04 6.97 -7.04
CA VAL A 206 -17.16 6.02 -7.26
C VAL A 206 -18.25 6.18 -6.19
N ARG A 207 -17.85 6.48 -4.94
CA ARG A 207 -18.78 6.70 -3.82
C ARG A 207 -19.34 8.12 -3.74
N SER A 208 -18.92 9.04 -4.61
CA SER A 208 -19.33 10.45 -4.60
C SER A 208 -19.07 11.16 -3.27
N VAL A 209 -17.91 10.90 -2.65
CA VAL A 209 -17.47 11.54 -1.41
C VAL A 209 -17.15 13.02 -1.69
N SER A 210 -17.99 13.93 -1.20
CA SER A 210 -17.96 15.38 -1.56
C SER A 210 -17.00 16.23 -0.72
N ASN A 211 -16.70 15.79 0.49
CA ASN A 211 -15.82 16.40 1.49
C ASN A 211 -14.33 16.06 1.30
N PHE A 212 -13.95 15.64 0.09
CA PHE A 212 -12.62 15.17 -0.25
C PHE A 212 -11.85 16.20 -1.07
N SER A 213 -10.58 16.39 -0.73
CA SER A 213 -9.61 17.16 -1.49
C SER A 213 -8.24 16.49 -1.44
N SER A 214 -7.45 16.61 -2.51
CA SER A 214 -6.10 16.08 -2.54
C SER A 214 -5.10 16.99 -3.23
N ILE A 215 -3.84 16.76 -2.88
CA ILE A 215 -2.67 17.27 -3.59
C ILE A 215 -1.78 16.07 -3.95
N ILE A 216 -1.54 15.89 -5.24
CA ILE A 216 -0.65 14.86 -5.78
C ILE A 216 0.55 15.54 -6.38
N VAL A 217 1.75 15.12 -6.00
CA VAL A 217 2.99 15.74 -6.45
C VAL A 217 3.84 14.81 -7.31
N PRO A 218 4.65 15.35 -8.24
CA PRO A 218 5.54 14.52 -9.04
C PRO A 218 6.60 13.84 -8.15
N SER A 219 6.85 12.57 -8.41
CA SER A 219 7.95 11.80 -7.81
C SER A 219 8.58 10.86 -8.83
N GLU A 220 9.70 10.25 -8.46
CA GLU A 220 10.31 9.16 -9.23
C GLU A 220 10.63 7.98 -8.33
N GLY A 221 10.72 6.77 -8.89
CA GLY A 221 11.09 5.56 -8.14
C GLY A 221 9.89 4.67 -7.81
N PRO A 222 10.16 3.45 -7.32
CA PRO A 222 9.11 2.49 -6.97
C PRO A 222 8.38 2.89 -5.68
N THR A 223 7.17 2.37 -5.52
CA THR A 223 6.31 2.66 -4.37
C THR A 223 6.99 2.30 -3.04
N GLY A 224 7.02 3.24 -2.10
CA GLY A 224 7.72 3.15 -0.82
C GLY A 224 9.18 3.61 -0.84
N PHE A 225 9.71 4.00 -2.01
CA PHE A 225 11.09 4.46 -2.20
C PHE A 225 11.15 5.68 -3.14
N GLU A 226 10.09 6.48 -3.16
CA GLU A 226 9.93 7.63 -4.02
C GLU A 226 10.95 8.72 -3.69
N LYS A 227 11.43 9.39 -4.74
CA LYS A 227 12.26 10.59 -4.67
C LYS A 227 11.43 11.78 -5.10
N ILE A 228 11.51 12.85 -4.33
CA ILE A 228 10.74 14.08 -4.55
C ILE A 228 11.74 15.23 -4.69
N SER A 229 11.49 16.16 -5.63
CA SER A 229 12.37 17.33 -5.79
C SER A 229 12.21 18.32 -4.64
N LEU A 230 13.26 19.07 -4.32
CA LEU A 230 13.22 20.08 -3.25
C LEU A 230 12.16 21.17 -3.48
N GLU A 231 11.95 21.56 -4.73
CA GLU A 231 10.89 22.51 -5.11
C GLU A 231 9.52 21.96 -4.75
N THR A 232 9.26 20.70 -5.07
CA THR A 232 8.02 20.00 -4.76
C THR A 232 7.81 19.84 -3.25
N MET A 233 8.89 19.54 -2.50
CA MET A 233 8.84 19.49 -1.04
C MET A 233 8.42 20.84 -0.45
N ASN A 234 8.96 21.95 -0.96
CA ASN A 234 8.56 23.29 -0.52
C ASN A 234 7.09 23.59 -0.83
N VAL A 235 6.61 23.21 -2.03
CA VAL A 235 5.19 23.35 -2.40
C VAL A 235 4.28 22.61 -1.40
N LEU A 236 4.64 21.39 -1.02
CA LEU A 236 3.88 20.60 -0.03
C LEU A 236 3.85 21.27 1.35
N VAL A 237 5.00 21.74 1.82
CA VAL A 237 5.10 22.41 3.13
C VAL A 237 4.24 23.67 3.14
N HIS A 238 4.32 24.50 2.10
CA HIS A 238 3.48 25.70 1.98
C HIS A 238 1.98 25.38 1.87
N ALA A 239 1.61 24.32 1.15
CA ALA A 239 0.22 23.89 1.05
C ALA A 239 -0.39 23.51 2.41
N LEU A 240 0.39 22.83 3.26
CA LEU A 240 -0.03 22.45 4.61
C LEU A 240 0.07 23.58 5.63
N MET A 241 1.01 24.52 5.47
CA MET A 241 1.10 25.71 6.33
C MET A 241 -0.24 26.44 6.43
N ASN A 242 -0.95 26.54 5.30
CA ASN A 242 -2.26 27.19 5.22
C ASN A 242 -3.41 26.40 5.87
N GLN A 243 -3.20 25.11 6.21
CA GLN A 243 -4.20 24.27 6.88
C GLN A 243 -4.11 24.33 8.41
N TRP A 244 -3.03 24.92 8.96
CA TRP A 244 -2.86 25.02 10.39
C TRP A 244 -3.62 26.21 10.97
N ASN A 245 -4.20 26.02 12.16
CA ASN A 245 -4.82 27.10 12.92
C ASN A 245 -3.77 28.16 13.33
N SER A 246 -4.23 29.39 13.63
CA SER A 246 -3.39 30.55 13.97
C SER A 246 -2.45 30.38 15.17
N GLY A 247 -2.52 29.25 15.89
CA GLY A 247 -1.65 28.91 17.02
C GLY A 247 -0.31 28.27 16.64
N ILE A 248 -0.09 27.88 15.38
CA ILE A 248 1.20 27.31 14.93
C ILE A 248 2.13 28.39 14.39
N ASP A 249 3.36 28.38 14.88
CA ASP A 249 4.47 29.12 14.28
C ASP A 249 4.82 28.51 12.92
N THR A 250 4.38 29.17 11.86
CA THR A 250 4.53 28.73 10.47
C THR A 250 5.99 28.70 10.03
N GLN A 251 6.82 29.63 10.52
CA GLN A 251 8.25 29.68 10.23
C GLN A 251 8.94 28.46 10.85
N LYS A 252 8.67 28.19 12.12
CA LYS A 252 9.23 27.02 12.81
C LYS A 252 8.72 25.70 12.24
N TYR A 253 7.47 25.63 11.81
CA TYR A 253 6.93 24.48 11.09
C TYR A 253 7.70 24.21 9.79
N TYR A 254 7.95 25.25 9.00
CA TYR A 254 8.71 25.16 7.75
C TYR A 254 10.13 24.64 7.99
N GLU A 255 10.82 25.15 9.01
CA GLU A 255 12.17 24.72 9.38
C GLU A 255 12.21 23.25 9.82
N GLU A 256 11.26 22.83 10.66
CA GLU A 256 11.18 21.44 11.11
C GLU A 256 10.81 20.49 9.96
N CYS A 257 9.88 20.84 9.08
CA CYS A 257 9.56 20.00 7.91
C CYS A 257 10.80 19.82 7.00
N ASN A 258 11.50 20.91 6.69
CA ASN A 258 12.71 20.85 5.87
C ASN A 258 13.82 20.03 6.52
N LYS A 259 13.97 20.13 7.84
CA LYS A 259 14.89 19.30 8.60
C LYS A 259 14.54 17.81 8.47
N TYR A 260 13.27 17.45 8.62
CA TYR A 260 12.83 16.06 8.46
C TYR A 260 12.99 15.57 7.02
N TRP A 261 12.70 16.39 6.01
CA TRP A 261 12.92 16.03 4.59
C TRP A 261 14.39 15.71 4.31
N ARG A 262 15.32 16.49 4.87
CA ARG A 262 16.77 16.26 4.73
C ARG A 262 17.27 14.99 5.41
N PHE A 263 16.54 14.47 6.39
CA PHE A 263 16.87 13.20 7.04
C PHE A 263 16.20 12.01 6.37
N ASP A 264 15.27 12.23 5.44
CA ASP A 264 14.50 11.19 4.80
C ASP A 264 15.16 10.68 3.51
N GLY A 265 14.94 9.39 3.21
CA GLY A 265 15.45 8.71 2.02
C GLY A 265 15.06 9.41 0.71
N SER A 266 13.90 10.07 0.73
CA SER A 266 13.30 10.79 -0.39
C SER A 266 14.14 11.98 -0.90
N ALA A 267 15.05 12.52 -0.06
CA ALA A 267 15.95 13.63 -0.41
C ALA A 267 17.42 13.18 -0.68
N MET A 268 17.68 11.86 -0.76
CA MET A 268 19.06 11.34 -0.79
C MET A 268 19.89 11.77 -1.99
N SER A 269 19.29 12.10 -3.14
CA SER A 269 20.03 12.54 -4.33
C SER A 269 20.77 13.86 -4.09
N THR A 270 20.16 14.81 -3.40
CA THR A 270 20.81 16.07 -3.04
C THR A 270 21.71 15.91 -1.80
N GLN A 271 21.30 15.09 -0.82
CA GLN A 271 22.07 14.87 0.40
C GLN A 271 23.42 14.15 0.15
N SER A 272 23.46 13.23 -0.82
CA SER A 272 24.68 12.54 -1.22
C SER A 272 25.65 13.40 -2.02
N GLY A 273 25.26 14.64 -2.38
CA GLY A 273 26.04 15.50 -3.27
C GLY A 273 26.08 15.00 -4.71
N LEU A 274 25.16 14.10 -5.11
CA LEU A 274 25.09 13.58 -6.47
C LEU A 274 24.65 14.67 -7.47
N TYR A 275 23.83 15.61 -7.01
CA TYR A 275 23.44 16.81 -7.76
C TYR A 275 23.71 18.03 -6.87
N ILE A 276 24.47 19.01 -7.39
CA ILE A 276 24.93 20.24 -6.71
C ILE A 276 24.26 21.45 -7.36
#